data_AF-A0A7X8L7I8-F1
#
_entry.id   AF-A0A7X8L7I8-F1
#
_cell.length_a   1.000
_cell.length_b   1.000
_cell.length_c   1.000
_cell.angle_alpha   90.00
_cell.angle_beta   90.00
_cell.angle_gamma   90.00
#
_symmetry.space_group_name_H-M   'P 1'
#
loop_
_entity.id
_entity.type
_entity.pdbx_description
1 polymer ?
#
loop_
_entity_poly.entity_id
_entity_poly.type
_entity_poly.pdbx_seq_one_letter_code
_entity_poly.pdbx_strand_id
1 'polypeptide(L)'
;MRNSSKYIIGALLVIVGILTISGNIGIFSLSWLMNLTWPMMFIAISFFFFLGYMSKGPSGAGLLVPAGIMFTLGVTFLLGEVFSYHLVWPAFIASPAVGLLLLYLFGDRSPGLLVPVGILFTIAGTCFFSELLNLWGVLWPGFIIAPAVGLFLLYIAGNRESGLLIPIFILTGIAVVFFSIGTFGYFGRYFKYIAGGVLILAGVSTILKKPSSNRYDDQNHY
;
A
#
# COMPACT_ATOMS: atom_id res chain seq x y z
N MET A 1 -26.51 -59.82 -15.81
CA MET A 1 -26.72 -58.35 -15.82
C MET A 1 -25.48 -57.66 -15.22
N ARG A 2 -24.38 -57.52 -15.99
CA ARG A 2 -23.13 -56.97 -15.43
C ARG A 2 -22.19 -56.48 -16.55
N ASN A 3 -22.45 -55.32 -17.15
CA ASN A 3 -21.42 -54.69 -18.00
C ASN A 3 -21.57 -53.18 -18.20
N SER A 4 -22.76 -52.59 -18.03
CA SER A 4 -22.98 -51.14 -18.22
C SER A 4 -22.14 -50.26 -17.30
N SER A 5 -21.89 -50.69 -16.05
CA SER A 5 -21.07 -49.92 -15.10
C SER A 5 -19.61 -49.79 -15.52
N LYS A 6 -19.03 -50.77 -16.25
CA LYS A 6 -17.65 -50.70 -16.75
C LYS A 6 -17.51 -49.71 -17.91
N TYR A 7 -18.50 -49.65 -18.78
CA TYR A 7 -18.54 -48.67 -19.87
C TYR A 7 -18.79 -47.25 -19.34
N ILE A 8 -19.59 -47.10 -18.29
CA ILE A 8 -19.81 -45.81 -17.62
C ILE A 8 -18.52 -45.36 -16.91
N ILE A 9 -17.82 -46.26 -16.20
CA ILE A 9 -16.52 -45.96 -15.58
C ILE A 9 -15.47 -45.59 -16.64
N GLY A 10 -15.44 -46.30 -17.77
CA GLY A 10 -14.52 -46.05 -18.87
C GLY A 10 -14.80 -44.71 -19.56
N ALA A 11 -16.07 -44.43 -19.85
CA ALA A 11 -16.49 -43.15 -20.42
C ALA A 11 -16.19 -41.98 -19.48
N LEU A 12 -16.39 -42.17 -18.16
CA LEU A 12 -16.08 -41.16 -17.15
C LEU A 12 -14.56 -40.93 -17.05
N LEU A 13 -13.74 -41.98 -17.11
CA LEU A 13 -12.27 -41.84 -17.17
C LEU A 13 -11.80 -41.12 -18.44
N VAL A 14 -12.41 -41.41 -19.59
CA VAL A 14 -12.06 -40.75 -20.87
C VAL A 14 -12.44 -39.28 -20.83
N ILE A 15 -13.60 -38.92 -20.27
CA ILE A 15 -14.03 -37.53 -20.10
C ILE A 15 -13.09 -36.79 -19.15
N VAL A 16 -12.73 -37.39 -18.01
CA VAL A 16 -11.76 -36.82 -17.05
C VAL A 16 -10.37 -36.67 -17.66
N GLY A 17 -9.93 -37.64 -18.48
CA GLY A 17 -8.66 -37.57 -19.19
C GLY A 17 -8.64 -36.46 -20.25
N ILE A 18 -9.72 -36.30 -21.02
CA ILE A 18 -9.87 -35.23 -22.00
C ILE A 18 -9.90 -33.86 -21.31
N LEU A 19 -10.61 -33.72 -20.19
CA LEU A 19 -10.63 -32.49 -19.38
C LEU A 19 -9.24 -32.14 -18.81
N THR A 20 -8.45 -33.14 -18.42
CA THR A 20 -7.10 -32.95 -17.89
C THR A 20 -6.12 -32.50 -18.98
N ILE A 21 -6.25 -33.04 -20.20
CA ILE A 21 -5.44 -32.62 -21.37
C ILE A 21 -5.90 -31.26 -21.90
N SER A 22 -7.20 -30.95 -21.78
CA SER A 22 -7.81 -29.68 -22.19
C SER A 22 -7.58 -28.53 -21.20
N GLY A 23 -6.95 -28.78 -20.05
CA GLY A 23 -6.53 -27.72 -19.11
C GLY A 23 -5.35 -26.86 -19.62
N ASN A 24 -4.81 -27.18 -20.80
CA ASN A 24 -3.68 -26.48 -21.43
C ASN A 24 -4.09 -25.72 -22.71
N ILE A 25 -5.33 -25.23 -22.79
CA ILE A 25 -5.72 -24.26 -23.84
C ILE A 25 -5.47 -22.88 -23.24
N GLY A 26 -4.39 -22.22 -23.69
CA GLY A 26 -3.82 -20.98 -23.17
C GLY A 26 -4.68 -19.70 -23.26
N ILE A 27 -6.00 -19.82 -23.07
CA ILE A 27 -6.96 -18.71 -22.96
C ILE A 27 -7.48 -18.60 -21.51
N PHE A 28 -7.48 -19.71 -20.76
CA PHE A 28 -7.69 -19.76 -19.32
C PHE A 28 -6.57 -20.59 -18.71
N SER A 29 -5.47 -19.95 -18.34
CA SER A 29 -4.41 -20.65 -17.63
C SER A 29 -4.97 -21.17 -16.29
N LEU A 30 -5.02 -22.49 -16.13
CA LEU A 30 -5.44 -23.13 -14.87
C LEU A 30 -4.60 -22.61 -13.68
N SER A 31 -3.39 -22.12 -13.96
CA SER A 31 -2.50 -21.44 -13.02
C SER A 31 -3.04 -20.11 -12.49
N TRP A 32 -3.75 -19.31 -13.30
CA TRP A 32 -4.38 -18.07 -12.82
C TRP A 32 -5.50 -18.37 -11.83
N LEU A 33 -6.33 -19.38 -12.13
CA LEU A 33 -7.37 -19.84 -11.23
C LEU A 33 -6.77 -20.40 -9.94
N MET A 34 -5.67 -21.16 -10.02
CA MET A 34 -4.98 -21.72 -8.85
C MET A 34 -4.29 -20.64 -8.00
N ASN A 35 -3.68 -19.61 -8.61
CA ASN A 35 -3.13 -18.46 -7.88
C ASN A 35 -4.20 -17.66 -7.16
N LEU A 36 -5.40 -17.54 -7.74
CA LEU A 36 -6.53 -16.87 -7.08
C LEU A 36 -7.22 -17.74 -6.02
N THR A 37 -7.13 -19.07 -6.15
CA THR A 37 -7.78 -20.02 -5.23
C THR A 37 -7.18 -19.96 -3.82
N TRP A 38 -5.86 -19.82 -3.68
CA TRP A 38 -5.22 -19.84 -2.35
C TRP A 38 -5.57 -18.61 -1.48
N PRO A 39 -5.52 -17.35 -1.98
CA PRO A 39 -6.04 -16.18 -1.26
C PRO A 39 -7.50 -16.31 -0.84
N MET A 40 -8.35 -16.90 -1.69
CA MET A 40 -9.75 -17.15 -1.36
C MET A 40 -9.93 -18.14 -0.20
N MET A 41 -9.01 -19.11 -0.03
CA MET A 41 -9.02 -19.99 1.14
C MET A 41 -8.74 -19.23 2.44
N PHE A 42 -7.83 -18.25 2.44
CA PHE A 42 -7.60 -17.39 3.62
C PHE A 42 -8.82 -16.56 3.98
N ILE A 43 -9.48 -15.99 2.97
CA ILE A 43 -10.73 -15.23 3.16
C ILE A 43 -11.84 -16.16 3.70
N ALA A 44 -11.95 -17.38 3.17
CA ALA A 44 -12.92 -18.36 3.66
C ALA A 44 -12.65 -18.75 5.13
N ILE A 45 -11.39 -18.99 5.51
CA ILE A 45 -10.99 -19.26 6.90
C ILE A 45 -11.35 -18.08 7.80
N SER A 46 -11.03 -16.85 7.38
CA SER A 46 -11.42 -15.64 8.10
C SER A 46 -12.93 -15.56 8.31
N PHE A 47 -13.72 -15.87 7.28
CA PHE A 47 -15.18 -15.90 7.37
C PHE A 47 -15.68 -16.92 8.39
N PHE A 48 -15.05 -18.10 8.49
CA PHE A 48 -15.36 -19.06 9.56
C PHE A 48 -15.12 -18.50 10.96
N PHE A 49 -14.05 -17.71 11.16
CA PHE A 49 -13.82 -17.04 12.45
C PHE A 49 -14.89 -15.99 12.76
N PHE A 50 -15.35 -15.23 11.77
CA PHE A 50 -16.49 -14.30 11.91
C PHE A 50 -17.79 -15.02 12.28
N LEU A 51 -18.07 -16.17 11.67
CA LEU A 51 -19.22 -17.02 12.04
C LEU A 51 -19.08 -17.55 13.47
N GLY A 52 -17.87 -17.92 13.88
CA GLY A 52 -17.55 -18.33 15.25
C GLY A 52 -17.84 -17.24 16.29
N TYR A 53 -17.57 -15.97 15.96
CA TYR A 53 -17.97 -14.83 16.78
C TYR A 53 -19.49 -14.68 16.87
N MET A 54 -20.19 -14.70 15.73
CA MET A 54 -21.66 -14.61 15.68
C MET A 54 -22.35 -15.70 16.52
N SER A 55 -21.76 -16.90 16.60
CA SER A 55 -22.28 -18.01 17.39
C SER A 55 -22.01 -17.91 18.90
N LYS A 56 -20.91 -17.27 19.33
CA LYS A 56 -20.53 -17.15 20.76
C LYS A 56 -20.91 -15.81 21.39
N GLY A 57 -21.40 -14.86 20.61
CA GLY A 57 -21.82 -13.54 21.10
C GLY A 57 -20.64 -12.71 21.64
N PRO A 58 -20.89 -11.75 22.55
CA PRO A 58 -19.91 -10.75 22.98
C PRO A 58 -18.65 -11.34 23.66
N SER A 59 -18.74 -12.55 24.24
CA SER A 59 -17.59 -13.25 24.84
C SER A 59 -16.59 -13.81 23.82
N GLY A 60 -16.93 -13.78 22.52
CA GLY A 60 -16.09 -14.25 21.42
C GLY A 60 -15.14 -13.20 20.83
N ALA A 61 -15.03 -12.00 21.42
CA ALA A 61 -14.32 -10.87 20.80
C ALA A 61 -12.85 -11.18 20.44
N GLY A 62 -12.20 -12.07 21.19
CA GLY A 62 -10.84 -12.53 20.91
C GLY A 62 -10.68 -13.28 19.58
N LEU A 63 -11.74 -13.91 19.05
CA LEU A 63 -11.72 -14.59 17.75
C LEU A 63 -11.69 -13.59 16.57
N LEU A 64 -12.03 -12.32 16.78
CA LEU A 64 -11.98 -11.33 15.71
C LEU A 64 -10.57 -10.89 15.34
N VAL A 65 -9.61 -10.98 16.25
CA VAL A 65 -8.21 -10.64 15.94
C VAL A 65 -7.65 -11.56 14.85
N PRO A 66 -7.66 -12.90 15.01
CA PRO A 66 -7.22 -13.79 13.93
C PRO A 66 -8.11 -13.69 12.70
N ALA A 67 -9.43 -13.42 12.85
CA ALA A 67 -10.32 -13.19 11.73
C ALA A 67 -9.86 -12.00 10.87
N GLY A 68 -9.64 -10.84 11.48
CA GLY A 68 -9.24 -9.61 10.80
C GLY A 68 -7.84 -9.68 10.19
N ILE A 69 -6.91 -10.36 10.87
CA ILE A 69 -5.57 -10.63 10.34
C ILE A 69 -5.68 -11.47 9.06
N MET A 70 -6.35 -12.62 9.14
CA MET A 70 -6.48 -13.54 7.99
C MET A 70 -7.30 -12.93 6.85
N PHE A 71 -8.31 -12.12 7.16
CA PHE A 71 -9.07 -11.38 6.16
C PHE A 71 -8.15 -10.45 5.36
N THR A 72 -7.40 -9.63 6.09
CA THR A 72 -6.53 -8.62 5.49
C THR A 72 -5.39 -9.28 4.72
N LEU A 73 -4.83 -10.38 5.21
CA LEU A 73 -3.84 -11.18 4.47
C LEU A 73 -4.43 -11.77 3.20
N GLY A 74 -5.62 -12.38 3.27
CA GLY A 74 -6.29 -12.93 2.10
C GLY A 74 -6.55 -11.87 1.02
N VAL A 75 -7.02 -10.68 1.43
CA VAL A 75 -7.19 -9.53 0.52
C VAL A 75 -5.84 -9.04 -0.01
N THR A 76 -4.80 -8.99 0.83
CA THR A 76 -3.44 -8.57 0.44
C THR A 76 -2.86 -9.49 -0.63
N PHE A 77 -2.98 -10.81 -0.45
CA PHE A 77 -2.52 -11.77 -1.45
C PHE A 77 -3.33 -11.67 -2.75
N LEU A 78 -4.65 -11.50 -2.65
CA LEU A 78 -5.51 -11.31 -3.82
C LEU A 78 -5.11 -10.06 -4.61
N LEU A 79 -4.90 -8.93 -3.92
CA LEU A 79 -4.44 -7.68 -4.54
C LEU A 79 -3.01 -7.82 -5.10
N GLY A 80 -2.14 -8.59 -4.45
CA GLY A 80 -0.78 -8.87 -4.91
C GLY A 80 -0.76 -9.61 -6.24
N GLU A 81 -1.64 -10.60 -6.41
CA GLU A 81 -1.83 -11.33 -7.67
C GLU A 81 -2.45 -10.49 -8.79
N VAL A 82 -3.30 -9.51 -8.46
CA VAL A 82 -4.00 -8.66 -9.45
C VAL A 82 -3.17 -7.46 -9.89
N PHE A 83 -2.50 -6.77 -8.96
CA PHE A 83 -1.78 -5.53 -9.23
C PHE A 83 -0.27 -5.75 -9.27
N SER A 84 0.35 -5.90 -8.09
CA SER A 84 1.77 -6.21 -7.91
C SER A 84 2.09 -6.23 -6.42
N TYR A 85 2.85 -7.21 -5.95
CA TYR A 85 3.29 -7.31 -4.56
C TYR A 85 4.07 -6.08 -4.05
N HIS A 86 4.70 -5.31 -4.95
CA HIS A 86 5.44 -4.09 -4.59
C HIS A 86 4.56 -2.95 -4.07
N LEU A 87 3.29 -2.89 -4.45
CA LEU A 87 2.38 -1.85 -3.95
C LEU A 87 1.58 -2.32 -2.73
N VAL A 88 1.38 -3.63 -2.59
CA VAL A 88 0.48 -4.20 -1.57
C VAL A 88 1.24 -4.62 -0.31
N TRP A 89 2.58 -4.66 -0.32
CA TRP A 89 3.34 -5.05 0.87
C TRP A 89 3.01 -4.26 2.16
N PRO A 90 2.66 -2.95 2.12
CA PRO A 90 2.29 -2.22 3.33
C PRO A 90 1.02 -2.78 3.99
N ALA A 91 0.17 -3.47 3.23
CA ALA A 91 -1.03 -4.12 3.76
C ALA A 91 -0.69 -5.30 4.69
N PHE A 92 0.50 -5.92 4.58
CA PHE A 92 0.97 -6.90 5.57
C PHE A 92 1.17 -6.27 6.94
N ILE A 93 1.64 -5.01 7.00
CA ILE A 93 1.76 -4.25 8.25
C ILE A 93 0.38 -3.85 8.77
N ALA A 94 -0.55 -3.52 7.87
CA ALA A 94 -1.93 -3.19 8.23
C ALA A 94 -2.74 -4.39 8.77
N SER A 95 -2.38 -5.62 8.42
CA SER A 95 -3.10 -6.84 8.82
C SER A 95 -3.33 -6.96 10.34
N PRO A 96 -2.31 -6.90 11.22
CA PRO A 96 -2.52 -6.87 12.67
C PRO A 96 -3.32 -5.65 13.14
N ALA A 97 -3.20 -4.50 12.46
CA ALA A 97 -3.98 -3.30 12.78
C ALA A 97 -5.48 -3.53 12.60
N VAL A 98 -5.89 -4.18 11.50
CA VAL A 98 -7.29 -4.48 11.21
C VAL A 98 -7.84 -5.49 12.22
N GLY A 99 -7.07 -6.52 12.57
CA GLY A 99 -7.46 -7.49 13.61
C GLY A 99 -7.72 -6.82 14.98
N LEU A 100 -6.81 -5.92 15.39
CA LEU A 100 -6.96 -5.14 16.62
C LEU A 100 -8.11 -4.13 16.55
N LEU A 101 -8.33 -3.51 15.39
CA LEU A 101 -9.45 -2.58 15.15
C LEU A 101 -10.81 -3.28 15.28
N LEU A 102 -10.93 -4.50 14.74
CA LEU A 102 -12.13 -5.32 14.89
C LEU A 102 -12.37 -5.69 16.36
N LEU A 103 -11.33 -6.05 17.10
CA LEU A 103 -11.45 -6.33 18.54
C LEU A 103 -11.92 -5.09 19.30
N TYR A 104 -11.43 -3.91 18.95
CA TYR A 104 -11.91 -2.66 19.55
C TYR A 104 -13.38 -2.39 19.22
N LEU A 105 -13.81 -2.59 17.96
CA LEU A 105 -15.16 -2.24 17.52
C LEU A 105 -16.24 -3.18 18.09
N PHE A 106 -15.94 -4.47 18.21
CA PHE A 106 -16.88 -5.54 18.57
C PHE A 106 -16.65 -6.15 19.97
N GLY A 107 -15.56 -5.79 20.65
CA GLY A 107 -15.24 -6.20 22.02
C GLY A 107 -15.46 -5.08 23.04
N ASP A 108 -14.65 -5.04 24.09
CA ASP A 108 -14.81 -4.15 25.25
C ASP A 108 -14.44 -2.68 25.02
N ARG A 109 -14.28 -2.25 23.75
CA ARG A 109 -13.93 -0.86 23.36
C ARG A 109 -12.81 -0.24 24.22
N SER A 110 -11.77 -1.02 24.54
CA SER A 110 -10.68 -0.53 25.36
C SER A 110 -9.87 0.53 24.59
N PRO A 111 -9.83 1.80 25.06
CA PRO A 111 -9.21 2.89 24.31
C PRO A 111 -7.68 2.72 24.15
N GLY A 112 -7.04 1.91 25.01
CA GLY A 112 -5.62 1.56 24.88
C GLY A 112 -5.28 0.77 23.62
N LEU A 113 -6.22 0.01 23.07
CA LEU A 113 -5.99 -0.79 21.86
C LEU A 113 -5.88 0.08 20.59
N LEU A 114 -6.40 1.32 20.63
CA LEU A 114 -6.37 2.24 19.50
C LEU A 114 -4.97 2.80 19.23
N VAL A 115 -4.08 2.81 20.23
CA VAL A 115 -2.71 3.30 20.03
C VAL A 115 -1.93 2.41 19.06
N PRO A 116 -1.81 1.07 19.27
CA PRO A 116 -1.20 0.18 18.29
C PRO A 116 -1.88 0.22 16.92
N VAL A 117 -3.22 0.27 16.90
CA VAL A 117 -3.99 0.34 15.65
C VAL A 117 -3.60 1.58 14.84
N GLY A 118 -3.62 2.76 15.48
CA GLY A 118 -3.26 4.02 14.84
C GLY A 118 -1.82 4.07 14.35
N ILE A 119 -0.88 3.53 15.13
CA ILE A 119 0.53 3.45 14.75
C ILE A 119 0.69 2.57 13.51
N LEU A 120 0.18 1.35 13.54
CA LEU A 120 0.31 0.39 12.43
C LEU A 120 -0.37 0.90 11.16
N PHE A 121 -1.55 1.51 11.28
CA PHE A 121 -2.28 2.05 10.13
C PHE A 121 -1.56 3.25 9.52
N THR A 122 -0.96 4.11 10.34
CA THR A 122 -0.18 5.27 9.87
C THR A 122 1.11 4.83 9.20
N ILE A 123 1.80 3.83 9.76
CA ILE A 123 3.00 3.25 9.15
C ILE A 123 2.65 2.60 7.80
N ALA A 124 1.61 1.76 7.77
CA ALA A 124 1.16 1.11 6.55
C ALA A 124 0.75 2.15 5.48
N GLY A 125 0.01 3.18 5.87
CA GLY A 125 -0.34 4.29 4.99
C GLY A 125 0.89 5.03 4.47
N THR A 126 1.84 5.38 5.34
CA THR A 126 3.09 6.06 4.97
C THR A 126 3.87 5.24 3.95
N CYS A 127 4.03 3.94 4.19
CA CYS A 127 4.70 3.03 3.25
C CYS A 127 3.94 2.92 1.92
N PHE A 128 2.60 2.81 1.96
CA PHE A 128 1.77 2.76 0.75
C PHE A 128 1.89 4.01 -0.10
N PHE A 129 1.77 5.20 0.49
CA PHE A 129 1.98 6.46 -0.22
C PHE A 129 3.43 6.63 -0.70
N SER A 130 4.41 6.12 0.06
CA SER A 130 5.83 6.21 -0.31
C SER A 130 6.13 5.39 -1.56
N GLU A 131 5.56 4.19 -1.67
CA GLU A 131 5.70 3.37 -2.88
C GLU A 131 4.88 3.91 -4.04
N LEU A 132 3.64 4.33 -3.79
CA LEU A 132 2.74 4.85 -4.82
C LEU A 132 3.31 6.11 -5.49
N LEU A 133 3.94 7.00 -4.71
CA LEU A 133 4.52 8.25 -5.20
C LEU A 133 6.03 8.15 -5.48
N ASN A 134 6.68 7.05 -5.09
CA ASN A 134 8.15 6.89 -5.10
C ASN A 134 8.87 8.04 -4.34
N LEU A 135 8.29 8.49 -3.22
CA LEU A 135 8.73 9.67 -2.43
C LEU A 135 9.25 9.30 -1.03
N TRP A 136 10.03 8.23 -0.94
CA TRP A 136 10.63 7.76 0.32
C TRP A 136 11.41 8.84 1.09
N GLY A 137 12.11 9.72 0.38
CA GLY A 137 12.87 10.82 0.99
C GLY A 137 12.02 11.95 1.59
N VAL A 138 10.72 12.02 1.25
CA VAL A 138 9.81 13.08 1.73
C VAL A 138 8.83 12.55 2.76
N LEU A 139 8.37 11.30 2.61
CA LEU A 139 7.33 10.71 3.44
C LEU A 139 7.85 10.04 4.72
N TRP A 140 9.16 9.92 4.91
CA TRP A 140 9.77 9.40 6.14
C TRP A 140 9.27 10.05 7.45
N PRO A 141 8.87 11.35 7.52
CA PRO A 141 8.32 11.93 8.74
C PRO A 141 6.98 11.30 9.14
N GLY A 142 6.32 10.56 8.24
CA GLY A 142 5.14 9.75 8.56
C GLY A 142 5.38 8.72 9.67
N PHE A 143 6.62 8.21 9.81
CA PHE A 143 6.99 7.34 10.93
C PHE A 143 7.00 8.08 12.28
N ILE A 144 7.30 9.39 12.29
CA ILE A 144 7.23 10.25 13.49
C ILE A 144 5.76 10.57 13.83
N ILE A 145 4.92 10.74 12.80
CA ILE A 145 3.48 11.01 12.97
C ILE A 145 2.73 9.78 13.50
N ALA A 146 3.19 8.56 13.20
CA ALA A 146 2.51 7.33 13.61
C ALA A 146 2.14 7.25 15.11
N PRO A 147 3.08 7.47 16.06
CA PRO A 147 2.73 7.55 17.48
C PRO A 147 1.80 8.72 17.82
N ALA A 148 1.90 9.87 17.14
CA ALA A 148 0.99 10.99 17.36
C ALA A 148 -0.45 10.64 16.98
N VAL A 149 -0.65 9.96 15.85
CA VAL A 149 -1.97 9.49 15.40
C VAL A 149 -2.53 8.43 16.34
N GLY A 150 -1.70 7.49 16.80
CA GLY A 150 -2.09 6.50 17.81
C GLY A 150 -2.56 7.13 19.11
N LEU A 151 -1.81 8.11 19.64
CA LEU A 151 -2.19 8.85 20.85
C LEU A 151 -3.43 9.72 20.63
N PHE A 152 -3.59 10.31 19.44
CA PHE A 152 -4.78 11.09 19.09
C PHE A 152 -6.04 10.24 19.02
N LEU A 153 -5.95 9.02 18.47
CA LEU A 153 -7.03 8.04 18.48
C LEU A 153 -7.42 7.66 19.90
N LEU A 154 -6.44 7.43 20.79
CA LEU A 154 -6.70 7.20 22.22
C LEU A 154 -7.36 8.42 22.88
N TYR A 155 -6.95 9.64 22.55
CA TYR A 155 -7.56 10.86 23.08
C TYR A 155 -9.05 10.96 22.72
N ILE A 156 -9.42 10.65 21.47
CA ILE A 156 -10.82 10.69 21.01
C ILE A 156 -11.67 9.60 21.69
N ALA A 157 -11.13 8.39 21.78
CA ALA A 157 -11.85 7.21 22.27
C ALA A 157 -11.86 7.06 23.80
N GLY A 158 -10.89 7.65 24.48
CA GLY A 158 -10.73 7.62 25.93
C GLY A 158 -11.38 8.82 26.62
N ASN A 159 -10.86 9.14 27.81
CA ASN A 159 -11.43 10.16 28.69
C ASN A 159 -11.04 11.61 28.31
N ARG A 160 -10.52 11.84 27.09
CA ARG A 160 -10.06 13.15 26.60
C ARG A 160 -9.14 13.90 27.57
N GLU A 161 -8.16 13.22 28.14
CA GLU A 161 -7.20 13.86 29.05
C GLU A 161 -6.34 14.89 28.30
N SER A 162 -6.40 16.14 28.75
CA SER A 162 -5.66 17.25 28.13
C SER A 162 -4.14 17.05 28.13
N GLY A 163 -3.61 16.22 29.04
CA GLY A 163 -2.18 15.91 29.14
C GLY A 163 -1.61 15.18 27.91
N LEU A 164 -2.44 14.42 27.19
CA LEU A 164 -2.02 13.71 25.98
C LEU A 164 -1.84 14.63 24.77
N LEU A 165 -2.52 15.79 24.75
CA LEU A 165 -2.44 16.73 23.64
C LEU A 165 -1.04 17.32 23.48
N ILE A 166 -0.31 17.53 24.57
CA ILE A 166 1.04 18.12 24.53
C ILE A 166 1.99 17.23 23.69
N PRO A 167 2.16 15.93 23.98
CA PRO A 167 2.93 15.03 23.11
C PRO A 167 2.45 14.98 21.66
N ILE A 168 1.12 14.95 21.43
CA ILE A 168 0.54 14.87 20.09
C ILE A 168 0.94 16.10 19.26
N PHE A 169 0.81 17.30 19.83
CA PHE A 169 1.21 18.54 19.16
C PHE A 169 2.70 18.61 18.89
N ILE A 170 3.54 18.18 19.84
CA ILE A 170 5.00 18.18 19.67
C ILE A 170 5.41 17.24 18.53
N LEU A 171 4.95 15.99 18.54
CA LEU A 171 5.29 15.02 17.49
C LEU A 171 4.76 15.46 16.12
N THR A 172 3.52 15.95 16.07
CA THR A 172 2.92 16.41 14.82
C THR A 172 3.68 17.63 14.28
N GLY A 173 4.01 18.59 15.14
CA GLY A 173 4.78 19.78 14.78
C GLY A 173 6.16 19.42 14.24
N ILE A 174 6.90 18.54 14.92
CA ILE A 174 8.20 18.05 14.45
C ILE A 174 8.05 17.40 13.08
N ALA A 175 7.11 16.47 12.92
CA ALA A 175 6.97 15.76 11.67
C ALA A 175 6.55 16.65 10.49
N VAL A 176 5.68 17.65 10.73
CA VAL A 176 5.30 18.64 9.71
C VAL A 176 6.51 19.47 9.29
N VAL A 177 7.37 19.88 10.23
CA VAL A 177 8.62 20.59 9.91
C VAL A 177 9.53 19.73 9.03
N PHE A 178 9.75 18.47 9.40
CA PHE A 178 10.58 17.56 8.60
C PHE A 178 9.98 17.24 7.23
N PHE A 179 8.65 17.10 7.14
CA PHE A 179 7.94 16.88 5.88
C PHE A 179 8.05 18.09 4.95
N SER A 180 7.94 19.31 5.51
CA SER A 180 8.13 20.56 4.79
C SER A 180 9.55 20.67 4.21
N ILE A 181 10.58 20.37 5.03
CA ILE A 181 11.98 20.36 4.58
C ILE A 181 12.21 19.33 3.47
N GLY A 182 11.68 18.11 3.62
CA GLY A 182 11.79 17.05 2.61
C GLY A 182 11.16 17.45 1.28
N THR A 183 9.96 18.05 1.33
CA THR A 183 9.23 18.53 0.15
C THR A 183 10.01 19.62 -0.58
N PHE A 184 10.56 20.59 0.17
CA PHE A 184 11.39 21.66 -0.39
C PHE A 184 12.67 21.13 -1.04
N GLY A 185 13.32 20.13 -0.43
CA GLY A 185 14.51 19.49 -0.96
C GLY A 185 14.26 18.76 -2.28
N TYR A 186 13.11 18.08 -2.41
CA TYR A 186 12.72 17.41 -3.66
C TYR A 186 12.47 18.43 -4.77
N PHE A 187 11.71 19.49 -4.49
CA PHE A 187 11.43 20.57 -5.46
C PHE A 187 12.70 21.32 -5.90
N GLY A 188 13.64 21.54 -4.98
CA GLY A 188 14.93 22.19 -5.26
C GLY A 188 15.80 21.41 -6.26
N ARG A 189 15.71 20.07 -6.30
CA ARG A 189 16.42 19.28 -7.33
C ARG A 189 15.86 19.55 -8.72
N TYR A 190 14.53 19.55 -8.89
CA TYR A 190 13.90 19.90 -10.16
C TYR A 190 14.28 21.31 -10.61
N PHE A 191 14.29 22.28 -9.70
CA PHE A 191 14.72 23.63 -10.00
C PHE A 191 16.19 23.68 -10.46
N LYS A 192 17.08 22.92 -9.84
CA LYS A 192 18.49 22.84 -10.24
C LYS A 192 18.66 22.24 -11.64
N TYR A 193 17.90 21.20 -11.99
CA TYR A 193 17.92 20.62 -13.33
C TYR A 193 17.34 21.56 -14.39
N ILE A 194 16.25 22.26 -14.07
CA ILE A 194 15.65 23.27 -14.97
C ILE A 194 16.60 24.44 -15.18
N ALA A 195 17.14 25.02 -14.10
CA ALA A 195 18.09 26.12 -14.17
C ALA A 195 19.36 25.73 -14.96
N GLY A 196 19.87 24.51 -14.73
CA GLY A 196 21.00 23.97 -15.50
C GLY A 196 20.66 23.79 -16.99
N GLY A 197 19.50 23.22 -17.31
CA GLY A 197 19.03 23.06 -18.69
C GLY A 197 18.85 24.39 -19.41
N VAL A 198 18.27 25.39 -18.74
CA VAL A 198 18.14 26.75 -19.26
C VAL A 198 19.52 27.39 -19.48
N LEU A 199 20.47 27.19 -18.58
CA LEU A 199 21.83 27.72 -18.72
C LEU A 199 22.58 27.09 -19.91
N ILE A 200 22.42 25.78 -20.11
CA ILE A 200 23.00 25.07 -21.26
C ILE A 200 22.41 25.61 -22.57
N LEU A 201 21.08 25.76 -22.63
CA LEU A 201 20.40 26.35 -23.81
C LEU A 201 20.86 27.79 -24.07
N ALA A 202 20.97 28.61 -23.03
CA ALA A 202 21.45 29.98 -23.13
C ALA A 202 22.92 30.05 -23.60
N GLY A 203 23.78 29.15 -23.09
CA GLY A 203 25.16 29.03 -23.52
C GLY A 203 25.30 28.64 -24.99
N VAL A 204 24.54 27.63 -25.44
CA VAL A 204 24.50 27.21 -26.85
C VAL A 204 23.98 28.32 -27.76
N SER A 205 22.92 29.02 -27.36
CA SER A 205 22.38 30.15 -28.11
C SER A 205 23.37 31.31 -28.23
N THR A 206 24.26 31.49 -27.24
CA THR A 206 25.28 32.54 -27.27
C THR A 206 26.40 32.20 -28.24
N ILE A 207 26.81 30.93 -28.31
CA ILE A 207 27.85 30.45 -29.26
C ILE A 207 27.35 30.47 -30.71
N LEU A 208 26.08 30.13 -30.95
CA LEU A 208 25.49 30.15 -32.30
C LEU A 208 25.21 31.57 -32.81
N LYS A 209 25.26 32.57 -31.94
CA LYS A 209 25.12 33.97 -32.34
C LYS A 209 26.43 34.41 -33.03
N LYS A 210 26.47 34.22 -34.34
CA LYS A 210 27.57 34.61 -35.24
C LYS A 210 28.03 36.03 -34.91
N PRO A 211 29.35 36.29 -34.79
CA PRO A 211 29.85 37.63 -34.49
C PRO A 211 29.39 38.58 -35.59
N SER A 212 28.69 39.63 -35.19
CA SER A 212 28.33 40.76 -36.06
C SER A 212 29.60 41.20 -36.77
N SER A 213 29.63 41.12 -38.11
CA SER A 213 30.78 41.58 -38.87
C SER A 213 30.89 43.08 -38.64
N ASN A 214 31.84 43.49 -37.80
CA ASN A 214 32.23 44.87 -37.69
C ASN A 214 32.75 45.28 -39.06
N ARG A 215 31.95 46.11 -39.74
CA ARG A 215 32.33 46.78 -40.97
C ARG A 215 33.42 47.77 -40.55
N TYR A 216 34.66 47.44 -40.88
CA TYR A 216 35.76 48.41 -40.86
C TYR A 216 35.39 49.50 -41.86
N ASP A 217 34.97 50.66 -41.35
CA ASP A 217 34.91 51.88 -42.14
C ASP A 217 36.33 52.42 -42.30
N ASP A 218 37.05 51.87 -43.29
CA ASP A 218 38.15 52.57 -43.95
C ASP A 218 37.52 53.69 -44.80
N GLN A 219 37.23 54.84 -44.19
CA GLN A 219 37.01 56.09 -44.91
C GLN A 219 38.34 56.84 -45.03
N ASN A 220 39.24 56.28 -45.85
CA ASN A 220 40.31 57.02 -46.49
C ASN A 220 40.01 57.07 -47.99
N HIS A 221 39.23 58.06 -48.42
CA HIS A 221 39.19 58.45 -49.83
C HIS A 221 38.90 59.96 -49.97
N TYR A 222 39.98 60.67 -50.31
CA TYR A 222 40.14 61.99 -50.94
C TYR A 222 39.83 63.25 -50.13
#